data_AF-A0A7Z2K2M1-F1
#
_entry.id   AF-A0A7Z2K2M1-F1
#
_cell.length_a   1.000
_cell.length_b   1.000
_cell.length_c   1.000
_cell.angle_alpha   90.00
_cell.angle_beta   90.00
_cell.angle_gamma   90.00
#
_symmetry.space_group_name_H-M   'P 1'
#
loop_
_entity.id
_entity.type
_entity.pdbx_description
1 polymer ?
#
loop_
_entity_poly.entity_id
_entity_poly.type
_entity_poly.pdbx_seq_one_letter_code
_entity_poly.pdbx_strand_id
1 'polypeptide(L)' 'MEIKEYYSITLYNERRRAIFHSEDEYDNFEEAQREGYVLLRNHPKADLYSVERFFAVEDV' A
#
# COMPACT_ATOMS: atom_id res chain seq x y z
N MET A 1 -21.85 7.95 10.34
CA MET A 1 -20.63 8.56 9.78
C MET A 1 -19.44 8.21 10.65
N GLU A 2 -18.70 7.19 10.23
CA GLU A 2 -17.44 6.74 10.81
C GLU A 2 -16.31 7.13 9.87
N ILE A 3 -15.17 7.59 10.40
CA ILE A 3 -13.96 7.85 9.61
C ILE A 3 -13.05 6.66 9.83
N LYS A 4 -12.70 5.95 8.75
CA LYS A 4 -11.74 4.85 8.78
C LYS A 4 -10.45 5.22 8.07
N GLU A 5 -9.35 4.68 8.59
CA GLU A 5 -8.01 4.86 8.06
C GLU A 5 -7.63 3.65 7.22
N TYR A 6 -7.10 3.90 6.03
CA TYR A 6 -6.70 2.89 5.06
C TYR A 6 -5.30 3.20 4.53
N TYR A 7 -4.64 2.16 4.03
CA TYR A 7 -3.34 2.28 3.38
C TYR A 7 -3.36 1.66 2.00
N SER A 8 -2.75 2.34 1.03
CA SER A 8 -2.47 1.77 -0.28
C SER A 8 -0.99 1.42 -0.38
N ILE A 9 -0.70 0.29 -1.00
CA ILE A 9 0.65 -0.17 -1.32
C ILE A 9 0.74 -0.34 -2.82
N THR A 10 1.66 0.39 -3.46
CA THR A 10 1.87 0.31 -4.91
C THR A 10 3.30 -0.16 -5.19
N LEU A 11 3.46 -1.21 -6.00
CA LEU A 11 4.78 -1.62 -6.51
C LEU A 11 5.00 -1.07 -7.90
N TYR A 12 6.22 -0.63 -8.17
CA TYR A 12 6.66 -0.10 -9.44
C TYR A 12 7.78 -0.96 -10.03
N ASN A 13 7.87 -0.99 -11.35
CA ASN A 13 9.05 -1.51 -12.05
C ASN A 13 10.11 -0.44 -12.32
N GLU A 14 11.25 -0.86 -12.86
CA GLU A 14 12.40 -0.02 -13.21
C GLU A 14 12.05 1.18 -14.12
N ARG A 15 10.94 1.11 -14.86
CA ARG A 15 10.42 2.17 -15.73
C ARG A 15 9.42 3.09 -15.03
N ARG A 16 9.33 3.00 -13.69
CA ARG A 16 8.38 3.70 -12.82
C ARG A 16 6.92 3.47 -13.18
N ARG A 17 6.59 2.33 -13.80
CA ARG A 17 5.21 1.93 -14.04
C ARG A 17 4.70 1.15 -12.84
N ALA A 18 3.52 1.51 -12.34
CA ALA A 18 2.81 0.70 -11.37
C ALA A 18 2.50 -0.68 -11.98
N ILE A 19 2.81 -1.74 -11.25
CA ILE A 19 2.63 -3.13 -11.68
C ILE A 19 1.82 -3.96 -10.68
N PHE A 20 1.64 -3.43 -9.47
CA PHE A 20 0.79 -3.99 -8.43
C PHE A 20 0.25 -2.83 -7.60
N HIS A 21 -0.99 -2.96 -7.15
CA HIS A 21 -1.64 -2.00 -6.26
C HIS A 21 -2.59 -2.78 -5.35
N SER A 22 -2.57 -2.45 -4.06
CA SER A 22 -3.46 -3.01 -3.04
C SER A 22 -3.86 -1.91 -2.08
N GLU A 23 -5.13 -1.90 -1.69
CA GLU A 23 -5.67 -1.05 -0.63
C GLU A 23 -6.18 -1.97 0.47
N ASP A 24 -5.74 -1.75 1.71
CA ASP A 24 -6.15 -2.58 2.85
C ASP A 24 -6.12 -1.79 4.16
N GLU A 25 -6.77 -2.35 5.18
CA GLU A 25 -6.69 -1.87 6.55
C GLU A 25 -5.43 -2.43 7.22
N TYR A 26 -4.70 -1.57 7.92
CA TYR A 26 -3.54 -1.96 8.74
C TYR A 26 -3.63 -1.28 10.10
N ASP A 27 -3.04 -1.88 11.13
CA ASP A 27 -3.09 -1.32 12.48
C ASP A 27 -2.34 0.02 12.56
N ASN A 28 -1.32 0.21 11.71
CA ASN A 28 -0.50 1.43 11.63
C ASN A 28 0.36 1.47 10.36
N PHE A 29 1.00 2.62 10.14
CA PHE A 29 1.88 2.86 9.00
C PHE A 29 3.12 1.95 8.99
N GLU A 30 3.69 1.62 10.14
CA GLU A 30 4.85 0.72 10.24
C GLU A 30 4.54 -0.69 9.75
N GLU A 31 3.32 -1.17 9.98
CA GLU A 31 2.84 -2.44 9.46
C GLU A 31 2.67 -2.39 7.94
N ALA A 32 1.98 -1.37 7.41
CA ALA A 32 1.83 -1.16 5.98
C ALA A 32 3.21 -1.02 5.27
N GLN A 33 4.18 -0.37 5.90
CA GLN A 33 5.57 -0.29 5.42
C GLN A 33 6.26 -1.64 5.38
N ARG A 34 6.09 -2.47 6.42
CA ARG A 34 6.64 -3.82 6.47
C ARG A 34 6.06 -4.69 5.38
N GLU A 35 4.75 -4.65 5.18
CA GLU A 35 4.07 -5.41 4.12
C GLU A 35 4.54 -4.96 2.73
N GLY A 36 4.61 -3.65 2.50
CA GLY A 36 5.13 -3.12 1.22
C GLY A 36 6.56 -3.57 0.92
N TYR A 37 7.42 -3.62 1.93
CA TYR A 37 8.77 -4.16 1.80
C TYR A 37 8.78 -5.67 1.48
N VAL A 38 7.94 -6.47 2.15
CA VAL A 38 7.82 -7.91 1.89
C VAL A 38 7.32 -8.17 0.46
N LEU A 39 6.29 -7.44 0.03
CA LEU A 39 5.75 -7.51 -1.33
C LEU A 39 6.81 -7.15 -2.37
N LEU A 40 7.57 -6.07 -2.16
CA LEU A 40 8.68 -5.70 -3.04
C LEU A 40 9.70 -6.84 -3.16
N ARG A 41 10.11 -7.45 -2.04
CA ARG A 41 11.12 -8.53 -2.02
C ARG A 41 10.65 -9.80 -2.73
N ASN A 42 9.35 -10.06 -2.76
CA ASN A 42 8.76 -11.25 -3.36
C ASN A 42 8.27 -11.04 -4.79
N HIS A 43 8.21 -9.79 -5.28
CA HIS A 43 7.70 -9.49 -6.60
C HIS A 43 8.82 -9.41 -7.66
N PRO A 44 8.90 -10.34 -8.63
CA PRO A 44 10.08 -10.53 -9.48
C PRO A 44 10.37 -9.36 -10.45
N LYS A 45 9.41 -8.46 -10.65
CA LYS A 45 9.50 -7.32 -11.58
C LYS A 45 9.47 -5.95 -10.89
N ALA A 46 9.39 -5.92 -9.56
CA ALA A 46 9.33 -4.69 -8.79
C ALA A 46 10.75 -4.26 -8.36
N ASP A 47 11.03 -2.96 -8.40
CA ASP A 47 12.28 -2.36 -7.88
C ASP A 47 12.03 -1.30 -6.79
N LEU A 48 10.77 -0.86 -6.64
CA LEU A 48 10.33 0.22 -5.77
C LEU A 48 8.91 -0.09 -5.26
N TYR A 49 8.59 0.38 -4.05
CA TYR A 49 7.22 0.48 -3.56
C TYR A 49 6.94 1.86 -2.96
N SER A 50 5.66 2.25 -2.94
CA SER A 50 5.14 3.36 -2.13
C SER A 50 4.05 2.85 -1.19
N VAL A 51 3.88 3.57 -0.08
CA VAL A 51 2.76 3.40 0.85
C VAL A 51 2.11 4.76 1.02
N GLU A 52 0.80 4.84 0.79
CA GLU A 52 0.03 6.06 0.96
C GLU A 52 -1.06 5.83 2.01
N ARG A 53 -1.26 6.81 2.89
CA ARG A 53 -2.32 6.79 3.89
C ARG A 53 -3.47 7.65 3.40
N PHE A 54 -4.70 7.14 3.49
CA PHE A 54 -5.91 7.88 3.19
C PHE A 54 -7.01 7.58 4.21
N PHE A 55 -8.02 8.45 4.26
CA PHE A 55 -9.16 8.32 5.17
C PHE A 55 -10.43 8.24 4.34
N ALA A 56 -11.25 7.22 4.61
CA ALA A 56 -12.56 7.09 3.99
C ALA A 56 -13.64 7.46 5.00
N VAL A 57 -14.67 8.15 4.52
CA VAL A 57 -15.88 8.42 5.29
C VAL A 57 -16.88 7.33 4.94
N GLU A 58 -17.24 6.51 5.92
CA GLU A 58 -18.24 5.46 5.76
C GLU A 58 -19.54 5.89 6.45
N ASP A 59 -20.62 5.87 5.68
CA ASP A 59 -21.98 5.92 6.25
C ASP A 59 -22.37 4.50 6.64
N VAL A 60 -22.24 4.23 7.93
CA VAL A 60 -22.67 2.99 8.60
C VAL A 60 -24.15 2.70 8.34
#